data_AF-W4Q0G7-F1
#
_entry.id   AF-W4Q0G7-F1
#
_cell.length_a   1.000
_cell.length_b   1.000
_cell.length_c   1.000
_cell.angle_alpha   90.00
_cell.angle_beta   90.00
_cell.angle_gamma   90.00
#
_symmetry.space_group_name_H-M   'P 1'
#
loop_
_entity.id
_entity.type
_entity.pdbx_description
1 polymer ?
#
loop_
_entity_poly.entity_id
_entity_poly.type
_entity_poly.pdbx_seq_one_letter_code
_entity_poly.pdbx_strand_id
1 'polypeptide(L)'
;MIRTRVGYSGGSTDHPTYRQMGDHTETLQVDFDSDLISLEQLLDTFWRNHTPRKDGYGGHQYMSLLLFHNSKQNKIIDQVKVKWEAKTNQRLETEIKPFEQFTLAEDKHQKYYFKRSKKAYEMILQLFSTHEDFVNSTIAARLNGFVREFGTLHDLKNEINEWRLDEKDRLLLIETIKKLKW
;
A
#
# COMPACT_ATOMS: atom_id res chain seq x y z
N MET A 1 -7.51 4.61 -5.12
CA MET A 1 -6.22 4.64 -4.41
C MET A 1 -5.25 5.47 -5.22
N ILE A 2 -4.60 6.44 -4.58
CA ILE A 2 -3.76 7.45 -5.24
C ILE A 2 -2.28 7.05 -5.14
N ARG A 3 -1.80 6.71 -3.94
CA ARG A 3 -0.42 6.25 -3.75
C ARG A 3 -0.29 5.29 -2.56
N THR A 4 0.76 4.47 -2.61
CA THR A 4 1.14 3.55 -1.54
C THR A 4 2.62 3.68 -1.22
N ARG A 5 2.97 3.72 0.06
CA ARG A 5 4.35 3.76 0.54
C ARG A 5 4.52 2.77 1.69
N VAL A 6 5.60 2.00 1.68
CA VAL A 6 5.95 1.14 2.82
C VAL A 6 6.97 1.84 3.71
N GLY A 7 6.91 1.58 5.00
CA GLY A 7 7.69 2.29 6.00
C GLY A 7 7.58 1.69 7.38
N TYR A 8 7.99 2.48 8.37
CA TYR A 8 8.00 2.12 9.78
C TYR A 8 7.21 3.17 10.56
N SER A 9 6.31 2.71 11.43
CA SER A 9 5.46 3.58 12.25
C SER A 9 4.98 2.85 13.51
N GLY A 10 4.34 3.58 14.43
CA GLY A 10 3.80 3.05 15.68
C GLY A 10 4.78 3.02 16.86
N GLY A 11 6.07 3.26 16.60
CA GLY A 11 7.12 3.35 17.60
C GLY A 11 7.63 4.78 17.84
N SER A 12 8.58 4.88 18.77
CA SER A 12 9.24 6.10 19.22
C SER A 12 10.72 6.18 18.81
N THR A 13 11.33 5.08 18.34
CA THR A 13 12.73 5.09 17.87
C THR A 13 12.93 6.07 16.71
N ASP A 14 13.94 6.93 16.80
CA ASP A 14 14.31 7.86 15.75
C ASP A 14 14.94 7.15 14.54
N HIS A 15 14.61 7.62 13.33
CA HIS A 15 15.19 7.15 12.07
C HIS A 15 15.25 5.60 11.90
N PRO A 16 14.13 4.89 12.07
CA PRO A 16 14.12 3.43 11.96
C PRO A 16 14.54 2.97 10.56
N THR A 17 15.29 1.87 10.52
CA THR A 17 15.66 1.15 9.29
C THR A 17 15.20 -0.30 9.36
N TYR A 18 15.23 -1.02 8.25
CA TYR A 18 14.84 -2.44 8.24
C TYR A 18 15.62 -3.27 9.27
N ARG A 19 16.88 -2.93 9.52
CA ARG A 19 17.76 -3.66 10.47
C ARG A 19 17.67 -3.13 11.90
N GLN A 20 17.13 -1.93 12.10
CA GLN A 20 17.11 -1.22 13.37
C GLN A 20 15.81 -0.41 13.47
N MET A 21 14.67 -1.08 13.58
CA MET A 21 13.36 -0.42 13.67
C MET A 21 12.91 -0.12 15.09
N GLY A 22 13.57 -0.71 16.10
CA GLY A 22 13.21 -0.53 17.50
C GLY A 22 11.79 -1.03 17.79
N ASP A 23 10.95 -0.13 18.28
CA ASP A 23 9.54 -0.38 18.64
C ASP A 23 8.55 -0.08 17.49
N HIS A 24 9.04 0.29 16.30
CA HIS A 24 8.19 0.46 15.13
C HIS A 24 7.74 -0.87 14.52
N THR A 25 6.64 -0.78 13.77
CA THR A 25 6.04 -1.87 12.98
C THR A 25 6.16 -1.56 11.49
N GLU A 26 6.37 -2.59 10.66
CA GLU A 26 6.27 -2.46 9.21
C GLU A 26 4.86 -2.00 8.82
N THR A 27 4.78 -0.84 8.16
CA THR A 27 3.51 -0.15 7.93
C THR A 27 3.36 0.23 6.47
N LEU A 28 2.13 0.14 5.96
CA LEU A 28 1.71 0.64 4.66
C LEU A 28 0.95 1.96 4.85
N GLN A 29 1.47 3.06 4.30
CA GLN A 29 0.73 4.31 4.17
C GLN A 29 -0.03 4.32 2.83
N VAL A 30 -1.34 4.55 2.89
CA VAL A 30 -2.22 4.60 1.73
C VAL A 30 -2.88 5.97 1.66
N ASP A 31 -2.66 6.66 0.54
CA ASP A 31 -3.43 7.84 0.20
C ASP A 31 -4.51 7.43 -0.80
N PHE A 32 -5.74 7.84 -0.54
CA PHE A 32 -6.89 7.43 -1.32
C PHE A 32 -7.88 8.57 -1.48
N ASP A 33 -8.66 8.48 -2.55
CA ASP A 33 -9.79 9.37 -2.81
C ASP A 33 -11.03 8.78 -2.15
N SER A 34 -11.60 9.50 -1.18
CA SER A 34 -12.77 9.05 -0.43
C SER A 34 -14.05 9.00 -1.26
N ASP A 35 -14.08 9.68 -2.41
CA ASP A 35 -15.23 9.66 -3.32
C ASP A 35 -15.23 8.38 -4.18
N LEU A 36 -14.07 7.72 -4.32
CA LEU A 36 -13.90 6.49 -5.08
C LEU A 36 -13.81 5.23 -4.22
N ILE A 37 -13.21 5.32 -3.02
CA ILE A 37 -13.10 4.20 -2.09
C ILE A 37 -13.24 4.68 -0.65
N SER A 38 -14.11 4.03 0.12
CA SER A 38 -14.36 4.38 1.51
C SER A 38 -13.28 3.81 2.44
N LEU A 39 -13.12 4.42 3.62
CA LEU A 39 -12.22 3.90 4.64
C LEU A 39 -12.67 2.50 5.10
N GLU A 40 -13.97 2.26 5.20
CA GLU A 40 -14.54 0.95 5.55
C GLU A 40 -14.12 -0.16 4.58
N GLN A 41 -14.06 0.14 3.28
CA GLN A 41 -13.61 -0.81 2.26
C GLN A 41 -12.11 -1.12 2.41
N LEU A 42 -11.30 -0.11 2.76
CA LEU A 42 -9.87 -0.30 3.05
C LEU A 42 -9.66 -1.14 4.31
N LEU A 43 -10.46 -0.91 5.36
CA LEU A 43 -10.40 -1.68 6.61
C LEU A 43 -10.88 -3.12 6.43
N ASP A 44 -11.92 -3.35 5.63
CA ASP A 44 -12.35 -4.70 5.25
C ASP A 44 -11.24 -5.42 4.45
N THR A 45 -10.55 -4.72 3.55
CA THR A 45 -9.37 -5.26 2.87
C THR A 45 -8.26 -5.59 3.86
N PHE A 46 -7.94 -4.70 4.81
CA PHE A 46 -6.94 -4.92 5.85
C PHE A 46 -7.20 -6.22 6.63
N TRP A 47 -8.39 -6.39 7.24
CA TRP A 47 -8.68 -7.58 8.03
C TRP A 47 -8.87 -8.87 7.22
N ARG A 48 -9.10 -8.80 5.90
CA ARG A 48 -9.07 -9.98 5.02
C ARG A 48 -7.66 -10.49 4.72
N ASN A 49 -6.64 -9.64 4.81
CA ASN A 49 -5.29 -9.94 4.32
C ASN A 49 -4.34 -10.50 5.39
N HIS A 50 -4.74 -10.57 6.66
CA HIS A 50 -3.95 -11.20 7.72
C HIS A 50 -4.83 -11.67 8.87
N THR A 51 -4.24 -12.47 9.77
CA THR A 51 -4.86 -12.83 11.04
C THR A 51 -4.47 -11.78 12.10
N PRO A 52 -5.40 -11.00 12.66
CA PRO A 52 -5.10 -9.91 13.58
C PRO A 52 -4.93 -10.41 15.01
N ARG A 53 -3.91 -11.23 15.24
CA ARG A 53 -3.51 -11.72 16.56
C ARG A 53 -2.21 -11.04 17.01
N LYS A 54 -2.14 -10.72 18.30
CA LYS A 54 -0.99 -10.10 18.96
C LYS A 54 0.19 -11.07 19.09
N ASP A 55 -0.10 -12.38 19.10
CA ASP A 55 0.86 -13.43 19.45
C ASP A 55 1.45 -14.18 18.23
N GLY A 56 1.49 -13.53 17.06
CA GLY A 56 2.10 -14.12 15.87
C GLY A 56 3.63 -14.24 15.98
N TYR A 57 4.22 -15.21 15.26
CA TYR A 57 5.67 -15.29 15.01
C TYR A 57 6.14 -13.96 14.36
N GLY A 58 6.75 -13.06 15.12
CA GLY A 58 7.20 -11.78 14.55
C GLY A 58 7.48 -10.61 15.49
N GLY A 59 6.92 -10.60 16.70
CA GLY A 59 7.11 -9.48 17.64
C GLY A 59 6.54 -8.16 17.12
N HIS A 60 7.03 -7.03 17.66
CA HIS A 60 6.57 -5.67 17.32
C HIS A 60 6.69 -5.33 15.83
N GLN A 61 7.60 -5.98 15.10
CA GLN A 61 7.82 -5.74 13.67
C GLN A 61 6.59 -6.07 12.81
N TYR A 62 5.82 -7.10 13.17
CA TYR A 62 4.72 -7.63 12.34
C TYR A 62 3.36 -7.61 13.04
N MET A 63 3.19 -6.74 14.04
CA MET A 63 1.91 -6.64 14.73
C MET A 63 0.81 -6.02 13.84
N SER A 64 -0.45 -6.39 14.11
CA SER A 64 -1.58 -5.74 13.47
C SER A 64 -1.82 -4.36 14.10
N LEU A 65 -1.55 -3.30 13.34
CA LEU A 65 -1.65 -1.91 13.79
C LEU A 65 -2.46 -1.06 12.81
N LEU A 66 -3.35 -0.22 13.34
CA LEU A 66 -4.06 0.84 12.60
C LEU A 66 -3.77 2.20 13.25
N LEU A 67 -3.32 3.14 12.44
CA LEU A 67 -2.98 4.50 12.85
C LEU A 67 -3.96 5.49 12.23
N PHE A 68 -4.70 6.21 13.07
CA PHE A 68 -5.72 7.16 12.59
C PHE A 68 -5.22 8.60 12.61
N HIS A 69 -5.58 9.38 11.59
CA HIS A 69 -5.20 10.79 11.49
C HIS A 69 -6.16 11.74 12.23
N ASN A 70 -7.40 11.31 12.51
CA ASN A 70 -8.40 12.14 13.18
C ASN A 70 -9.51 11.30 13.84
N SER A 71 -10.34 11.96 14.65
CA SER A 71 -11.43 11.33 15.39
C SER A 71 -12.50 10.70 14.50
N LYS A 72 -12.72 11.21 13.28
CA LYS A 72 -13.65 10.61 12.31
C LYS A 72 -13.14 9.24 11.86
N GLN A 73 -11.86 9.14 11.51
CA GLN A 73 -11.24 7.85 11.16
C GLN A 73 -11.30 6.87 12.34
N ASN A 74 -10.98 7.32 13.56
CA ASN A 74 -11.04 6.46 14.75
C ASN A 74 -12.45 5.85 14.95
N LYS A 75 -13.50 6.68 14.87
CA LYS A 75 -14.90 6.21 14.98
C LYS A 75 -15.26 5.18 13.91
N ILE A 76 -14.81 5.39 12.67
CA ILE A 76 -15.05 4.45 11.57
C ILE A 76 -14.32 3.12 11.85
N ILE A 77 -13.06 3.18 12.28
CA ILE A 77 -12.26 2.00 12.62
C ILE A 77 -12.96 1.16 13.70
N ASP A 78 -13.41 1.79 14.78
CA ASP A 78 -14.12 1.12 15.87
C ASP A 78 -15.42 0.46 15.39
N GLN A 79 -16.21 1.16 14.57
CA GLN A 79 -17.45 0.63 14.00
C GLN A 79 -17.21 -0.58 13.10
N VAL A 80 -16.19 -0.53 12.25
CA VAL A 80 -15.88 -1.66 11.34
C VAL A 80 -15.27 -2.82 12.12
N LYS A 81 -14.45 -2.56 13.15
CA LYS A 81 -13.91 -3.59 14.05
C LYS A 81 -15.03 -4.39 14.72
N VAL A 82 -16.01 -3.72 15.31
CA VAL A 82 -17.17 -4.38 15.97
C VAL A 82 -17.94 -5.25 14.97
N LYS A 83 -18.18 -4.75 13.75
CA LYS A 83 -18.86 -5.52 12.69
C LYS A 83 -18.06 -6.76 12.29
N TRP A 84 -16.74 -6.65 12.21
CA TRP A 84 -15.86 -7.76 11.90
C TRP A 84 -15.85 -8.82 13.00
N GLU A 85 -15.68 -8.42 14.27
CA GLU A 85 -15.70 -9.32 15.42
C GLU A 85 -17.02 -10.09 15.50
N ALA A 86 -18.15 -9.40 15.29
CA ALA A 86 -19.47 -10.04 15.25
C ALA A 86 -19.61 -11.01 14.07
N LYS A 87 -19.07 -10.66 12.90
CA LYS A 87 -19.13 -11.50 11.68
C LYS A 87 -18.26 -12.76 11.80
N THR A 88 -17.08 -12.65 12.38
CA THR A 88 -16.11 -13.77 12.47
C THR A 88 -16.23 -14.56 13.76
N ASN A 89 -16.95 -14.05 14.76
CA ASN A 89 -16.99 -14.56 16.12
C ASN A 89 -15.57 -14.70 16.72
N GLN A 90 -14.68 -13.76 16.38
CA GLN A 90 -13.30 -13.71 16.85
C GLN A 90 -12.97 -12.30 17.28
N ARG A 91 -12.29 -12.17 18.44
CA ARG A 91 -11.74 -10.90 18.88
C ARG A 91 -10.60 -10.47 17.96
N LEU A 92 -10.62 -9.22 17.50
CA LEU A 92 -9.52 -8.64 16.73
C LEU A 92 -8.55 -7.96 17.70
N GLU A 93 -7.32 -8.44 17.71
CA GLU A 93 -6.24 -7.91 18.56
C GLU A 93 -5.45 -6.81 17.86
N THR A 94 -5.99 -6.26 16.76
CA THR A 94 -5.45 -5.06 16.09
C THR A 94 -5.38 -3.91 17.08
N GLU A 95 -4.18 -3.35 17.22
CA GLU A 95 -3.92 -2.13 17.98
C GLU A 95 -4.38 -0.92 17.17
N ILE A 96 -5.07 0.02 17.83
CA ILE A 96 -5.59 1.24 17.21
C ILE A 96 -5.04 2.43 17.99
N LYS A 97 -4.29 3.29 17.31
CA LYS A 97 -3.60 4.43 17.92
C LYS A 97 -3.64 5.68 17.03
N PRO A 98 -3.45 6.89 17.58
CA PRO A 98 -3.27 8.08 16.75
C PRO A 98 -2.01 7.94 15.90
N PHE A 99 -2.08 8.45 14.67
CA PHE A 99 -0.91 8.60 13.81
C PHE A 99 0.01 9.70 14.36
N GLU A 100 1.28 9.36 14.59
CA GLU A 100 2.29 10.31 15.06
C GLU A 100 3.33 10.61 13.97
N GLN A 101 3.99 9.56 13.46
CA GLN A 101 5.07 9.69 12.48
C GLN A 101 5.12 8.49 11.54
N PHE A 102 5.70 8.69 10.34
CA PHE A 102 5.95 7.63 9.39
C PHE A 102 7.33 7.83 8.77
N THR A 103 8.21 6.83 8.93
CA THR A 103 9.51 6.81 8.28
C THR A 103 9.43 5.96 7.03
N LEU A 104 9.74 6.54 5.87
CA LEU A 104 9.76 5.82 4.60
C LEU A 104 10.83 4.72 4.64
N ALA A 105 10.47 3.49 4.29
CA ALA A 105 11.42 2.38 4.21
C ALA A 105 12.37 2.57 3.00
N GLU A 106 13.52 1.89 3.05
CA GLU A 106 14.54 1.97 2.01
C GLU A 106 13.95 1.63 0.63
N ASP A 107 14.51 2.24 -0.42
CA ASP A 107 13.92 2.20 -1.75
C ASP A 107 13.68 0.79 -2.29
N LYS A 108 14.55 -0.16 -1.96
CA LYS A 108 14.41 -1.56 -2.35
C LYS A 108 13.09 -2.19 -1.90
N HIS A 109 12.43 -1.65 -0.87
CA HIS A 109 11.13 -2.10 -0.38
C HIS A 109 9.95 -1.44 -1.13
N GLN A 110 10.15 -0.27 -1.74
CA GLN A 110 9.10 0.43 -2.46
C GLN A 110 8.78 -0.27 -3.77
N LYS A 111 7.49 -0.56 -4.00
CA LYS A 111 7.00 -1.22 -5.23
C LYS A 111 7.79 -2.51 -5.55
N TYR A 112 8.08 -3.27 -4.49
CA TYR A 112 9.01 -4.40 -4.47
C TYR A 112 8.81 -5.39 -5.63
N TYR A 113 7.57 -5.77 -5.93
CA TYR A 113 7.30 -6.75 -6.95
C TYR A 113 7.52 -6.20 -8.36
N PHE A 114 7.06 -4.97 -8.63
CA PHE A 114 7.25 -4.38 -9.96
C PHE A 114 8.72 -4.14 -10.28
N LYS A 115 9.52 -3.69 -9.31
CA LYS A 115 10.96 -3.46 -9.50
C LYS A 115 11.74 -4.72 -9.88
N ARG A 116 11.22 -5.93 -9.61
CA ARG A 116 11.84 -7.20 -10.02
C ARG A 116 11.75 -7.43 -11.52
N SER A 117 10.79 -6.80 -12.21
CA SER A 117 10.69 -6.80 -13.67
C SER A 117 11.64 -5.76 -14.26
N LYS A 118 12.96 -5.95 -14.10
CA LYS A 118 14.01 -4.94 -14.36
C LYS A 118 13.83 -4.16 -15.66
N LYS A 119 13.62 -4.86 -16.79
CA LYS A 119 13.42 -4.20 -18.10
C LYS A 119 12.18 -3.32 -18.13
N ALA A 120 11.07 -3.78 -17.57
CA ALA A 120 9.84 -3.01 -17.52
C ALA A 120 9.98 -1.83 -16.56
N TYR A 121 10.63 -2.03 -15.41
CA TYR A 121 10.95 -0.97 -14.46
C TYR A 121 11.77 0.15 -15.11
N GLU A 122 12.86 -0.19 -15.81
CA GLU A 122 13.71 0.78 -16.54
C GLU A 122 12.95 1.55 -17.63
N MET A 123 11.99 0.92 -18.30
CA MET A 123 11.12 1.60 -19.27
C MET A 123 10.15 2.56 -18.60
N ILE A 124 9.50 2.12 -17.51
CA ILE A 124 8.52 2.94 -16.78
C ILE A 124 9.17 4.13 -16.07
N LEU A 125 10.41 4.02 -15.61
CA LEU A 125 11.13 5.15 -15.02
C LEU A 125 11.25 6.35 -15.97
N GLN A 126 11.22 6.14 -17.28
CA GLN A 126 11.28 7.22 -18.28
C GLN A 126 10.03 8.11 -18.28
N LEU A 127 8.93 7.66 -17.68
CA LEU A 127 7.69 8.43 -17.51
C LEU A 127 7.76 9.44 -16.35
N PHE A 128 8.83 9.41 -15.55
CA PHE A 128 8.93 10.20 -14.32
C PHE A 128 10.16 11.09 -14.35
N SER A 129 10.00 12.33 -13.90
CA SER A 129 11.12 13.29 -13.79
C SER A 129 12.09 12.89 -12.69
N THR A 130 11.57 12.35 -11.58
CA THR A 130 12.36 11.85 -10.47
C THR A 130 11.95 10.46 -10.05
N HIS A 131 12.84 9.77 -9.35
CA HIS A 131 12.54 8.49 -8.74
C HIS A 131 11.46 8.59 -7.65
N GLU A 132 11.39 9.73 -6.96
CA GLU A 132 10.34 10.01 -5.98
C GLU A 132 8.96 10.08 -6.63
N ASP A 133 8.84 10.72 -7.80
CA ASP A 133 7.59 10.77 -8.57
C ASP A 133 7.12 9.36 -8.94
N PHE A 134 8.04 8.49 -9.36
CA PHE A 134 7.74 7.08 -9.60
C PHE A 134 7.17 6.40 -8.34
N VAL A 135 7.86 6.51 -7.20
CA VAL A 135 7.42 5.88 -5.94
C VAL A 135 6.05 6.40 -5.50
N ASN A 136 5.77 7.69 -5.70
CA ASN A 136 4.52 8.34 -5.31
C ASN A 136 3.40 8.26 -6.36
N SER A 137 3.61 7.58 -7.49
CA SER A 137 2.62 7.52 -8.57
C SER A 137 1.57 6.42 -8.39
N THR A 138 0.33 6.71 -8.85
CA THR A 138 -0.72 5.71 -9.03
C THR A 138 -0.26 4.60 -9.98
N ILE A 139 0.44 4.96 -11.06
CA ILE A 139 0.97 4.04 -12.07
C ILE A 139 1.81 2.96 -11.40
N ALA A 140 2.82 3.35 -10.60
CA ALA A 140 3.70 2.39 -9.95
C ALA A 140 2.95 1.52 -8.93
N ALA A 141 1.98 2.09 -8.21
CA ALA A 141 1.16 1.34 -7.27
C ALA A 141 0.29 0.28 -7.98
N ARG A 142 -0.31 0.63 -9.11
CA ARG A 142 -1.10 -0.29 -9.95
C ARG A 142 -0.24 -1.37 -10.58
N LEU A 143 0.88 -1.01 -11.18
CA LEU A 143 1.81 -1.97 -11.77
C LEU A 143 2.34 -2.97 -10.75
N ASN A 144 2.61 -2.52 -9.51
CA ASN A 144 3.06 -3.40 -8.43
C ASN A 144 1.99 -4.41 -7.98
N GLY A 145 0.72 -4.02 -7.95
CA GLY A 145 -0.38 -4.96 -7.71
C GLY A 145 -0.59 -5.91 -8.88
N PHE A 146 -0.54 -5.38 -10.10
CA PHE A 146 -0.79 -6.12 -11.32
C PHE A 146 0.22 -7.26 -11.55
N VAL A 147 1.52 -7.06 -11.29
CA VAL A 147 2.52 -8.14 -11.36
C VAL A 147 2.37 -9.22 -10.29
N ARG A 148 1.43 -9.03 -9.35
CA ARG A 148 1.01 -10.01 -8.34
C ARG A 148 -0.40 -10.51 -8.57
N GLU A 149 -0.89 -10.43 -9.82
CA GLU A 149 -2.19 -10.95 -10.26
C GLU A 149 -3.40 -10.21 -9.65
N PHE A 150 -3.19 -9.03 -9.08
CA PHE A 150 -4.28 -8.17 -8.65
C PHE A 150 -4.77 -7.30 -9.82
N GLY A 151 -5.68 -7.86 -10.62
CA GLY A 151 -6.30 -7.25 -11.80
C GLY A 151 -5.92 -7.95 -13.10
N THR A 152 -6.64 -7.66 -14.20
CA THR A 152 -6.34 -8.24 -15.51
C THR A 152 -5.63 -7.25 -16.44
N LEU A 153 -4.95 -7.76 -17.47
CA LEU A 153 -4.35 -6.90 -18.49
C LEU A 153 -5.41 -6.05 -19.22
N HIS A 154 -6.62 -6.57 -19.35
CA HIS A 154 -7.74 -5.86 -19.95
C HIS A 154 -8.15 -4.67 -19.08
N ASP A 155 -8.38 -4.91 -17.78
CA ASP A 155 -8.79 -3.85 -16.84
C ASP A 155 -7.72 -2.78 -16.72
N LEU A 156 -6.45 -3.17 -16.62
CA LEU A 156 -5.35 -2.22 -16.53
C LEU A 156 -5.24 -1.36 -17.80
N LYS A 157 -5.44 -1.93 -19.00
CA LYS A 157 -5.46 -1.16 -20.25
C LYS A 157 -6.62 -0.16 -20.28
N ASN A 158 -7.80 -0.56 -19.81
CA ASN A 158 -8.94 0.35 -19.73
C ASN A 158 -8.64 1.50 -18.75
N GLU A 159 -8.08 1.19 -17.58
CA GLU A 159 -7.69 2.20 -16.59
C GLU A 159 -6.65 3.18 -17.15
N ILE A 160 -5.64 2.69 -17.87
CA ILE A 160 -4.61 3.51 -18.50
C ILE A 160 -5.21 4.50 -19.51
N ASN A 161 -6.27 4.12 -20.23
CA ASN A 161 -6.92 5.01 -21.18
C ASN A 161 -7.67 6.16 -20.51
N GLU A 162 -8.05 6.00 -19.24
CA GLU A 162 -8.71 7.03 -18.43
C GLU A 162 -7.69 7.94 -17.72
N TRP A 163 -6.43 7.51 -17.61
CA TRP A 163 -5.38 8.32 -17.02
C TRP A 163 -5.02 9.51 -17.91
N ARG A 164 -4.78 10.65 -17.26
CA ARG A 164 -4.36 11.90 -17.91
C ARG A 164 -2.87 11.85 -18.29
N LEU A 165 -2.54 10.96 -19.23
CA LEU A 165 -1.23 10.82 -19.84
C LEU A 165 -1.24 11.37 -21.26
N ASP A 166 -0.11 11.90 -21.70
CA ASP A 166 0.06 12.17 -23.12
C ASP A 166 0.08 10.86 -23.93
N GLU A 167 -0.11 10.96 -25.25
CA GLU A 167 -0.22 9.79 -26.11
C GLU A 167 1.07 8.95 -26.13
N LYS A 168 2.24 9.60 -26.08
CA LYS A 168 3.53 8.94 -26.12
C LYS A 168 3.75 8.10 -24.87
N ASP A 169 3.48 8.68 -23.71
CA ASP A 169 3.62 8.05 -22.40
C ASP A 169 2.62 6.91 -22.22
N ARG A 170 1.38 7.11 -22.68
CA ARG A 170 0.35 6.07 -22.71
C ARG A 170 0.80 4.87 -23.56
N LEU A 171 1.34 5.12 -24.77
CA LEU A 171 1.84 4.06 -25.64
C LEU A 171 3.04 3.33 -25.02
N LEU A 172 4.00 4.06 -24.43
CA LEU A 172 5.14 3.47 -23.74
C LEU A 172 4.68 2.55 -22.60
N LEU A 173 3.73 3.00 -21.80
CA LEU A 173 3.16 2.22 -20.70
C LEU A 173 2.46 0.94 -21.21
N ILE A 174 1.59 1.06 -22.22
CA ILE A 174 0.88 -0.09 -22.82
C ILE A 174 1.86 -1.10 -23.42
N GLU A 175 2.89 -0.65 -24.13
CA GLU A 175 3.92 -1.53 -24.69
C GLU A 175 4.78 -2.19 -23.62
N THR A 176 5.02 -1.50 -22.51
CA THR A 176 5.75 -2.07 -21.37
C THR A 176 4.96 -3.18 -20.69
N ILE A 177 3.67 -2.96 -20.40
CA ILE A 177 2.85 -3.97 -19.71
C ILE A 177 2.60 -5.22 -20.57
N LYS A 178 2.58 -5.10 -21.91
CA LYS A 178 2.48 -6.26 -22.81
C LYS A 178 3.71 -7.18 -22.75
N LYS A 179 4.87 -6.62 -22.39
CA LYS A 179 6.15 -7.34 -22.33
C LYS A 179 6.45 -7.95 -20.95
N LEU A 180 5.65 -7.63 -19.94
CA LEU A 180 5.70 -8.32 -18.66
C LEU A 180 5.33 -9.78 -18.91
N LYS A 181 6.27 -10.69 -18.61
CA LYS A 181 6.01 -12.12 -18.62
C LYS A 181 5.31 -12.48 -17.31
N TRP A 182 4.19 -13.18 -17.44
CA TRP A 182 3.36 -13.73 -16.37
C TRP A 182 3.91 -15.10 -15.97
#